data_AF-A0A369JVX4-F1
#
_entry.id   AF-A0A369JVX4-F1
#
_cell.length_a   1.000
_cell.length_b   1.000
_cell.length_c   1.000
_cell.angle_alpha   90.00
_cell.angle_beta   90.00
_cell.angle_gamma   90.00
#
_symmetry.space_group_name_H-M   'P 1'
#
loop_
_entity.id
_entity.type
_entity.pdbx_description
1 polymer ?
#
loop_
_entity_poly.entity_id
_entity_poly.type
_entity_poly.pdbx_seq_one_letter_code
_entity_poly.pdbx_strand_id
1 'polypeptide(L)'
;MCAHIKPSSVASYLSGICLQLEPYFPEVRNIRKSSLVSRTLSGCQCLRAIPTSQKCALTIDDLDHVVNHYTQSNDHNDRLFVAQLLTGFFALMRLGELTYPDNPKLRDDRKIIKITSVQISPDQYKFFLPGHKADKFFEGNVIIIHRQDSIYDPL
;
A
#
# COMPACT_ATOMS: atom_id res chain seq x y z
N MET A 1 22.86 29.16 5.04
CA MET A 1 22.04 28.98 6.27
C MET A 1 20.71 28.34 5.87
N CYS A 2 20.54 27.01 6.02
CA CYS A 2 19.27 26.25 5.90
C CYS A 2 19.50 24.71 5.88
N ALA A 3 20.61 24.21 6.43
CA ALA A 3 20.94 22.79 6.39
C ALA A 3 20.10 21.92 7.34
N HIS A 4 19.35 22.53 8.26
CA HIS A 4 18.64 21.83 9.35
C HIS A 4 17.15 21.61 9.09
N ILE A 5 16.58 22.16 8.01
CA ILE A 5 15.15 22.04 7.72
C ILE A 5 14.96 20.92 6.69
N LYS A 6 14.17 19.91 7.06
CA LYS A 6 13.80 18.82 6.15
C LYS A 6 13.02 19.40 4.96
N PRO A 7 13.40 19.15 3.70
CA PRO A 7 12.72 19.73 2.54
C PRO A 7 11.23 19.39 2.46
N SER A 8 10.83 18.23 2.98
CA SER A 8 9.42 17.85 3.09
C SER A 8 8.62 18.70 4.10
N SER A 9 9.27 19.34 5.08
CA SER A 9 8.58 20.20 6.08
C SER A 9 8.47 21.65 5.64
N VAL A 10 9.20 22.10 4.62
CA VAL A 10 9.17 23.49 4.10
C VAL A 10 7.76 23.90 3.69
N ALA A 11 7.02 23.00 3.03
CA ALA A 11 5.62 23.26 2.64
C ALA A 11 4.70 23.43 3.85
N SER A 12 4.95 22.68 4.93
CA SER A 12 4.19 22.78 6.18
C SER A 12 4.49 24.07 6.93
N TYR A 13 5.76 24.45 7.04
CA TYR A 13 6.15 25.75 7.62
C TYR A 13 5.54 26.91 6.85
N LEU A 14 5.58 26.88 5.52
CA LEU A 14 4.96 27.91 4.70
C LEU A 14 3.45 27.99 4.93
N SER A 15 2.78 26.85 5.15
CA SER A 15 1.36 26.82 5.49
C SER A 15 1.09 27.49 6.84
N GLY A 16 1.95 27.26 7.84
CA GLY A 16 1.89 27.91 9.14
C GLY A 16 2.12 29.43 9.06
N ILE A 17 3.10 29.86 8.27
CA ILE A 17 3.35 31.30 8.01
C ILE A 17 2.14 31.93 7.33
N CYS A 18 1.57 31.29 6.31
CA CYS A 18 0.37 31.81 5.64
C CYS A 18 -0.82 31.93 6.60
N LEU A 19 -0.99 31.00 7.54
CA LEU A 19 -2.05 31.08 8.55
C LEU A 19 -1.88 32.31 9.46
N GLN A 20 -0.65 32.61 9.89
CA GLN A 20 -0.37 33.79 10.72
C GLN A 20 -0.53 35.10 9.96
N LEU A 21 -0.25 35.10 8.65
CA LEU A 21 -0.35 36.29 7.80
C LEU A 21 -1.77 36.56 7.30
N GLU A 22 -2.66 35.57 7.31
CA GLU A 22 -4.02 35.67 6.78
C GLU A 22 -4.86 36.84 7.33
N PRO A 23 -4.79 37.22 8.62
CA PRO A 23 -5.50 38.39 9.14
C PRO A 23 -5.06 39.72 8.51
N TYR A 24 -3.80 39.81 8.06
CA TYR A 24 -3.21 41.02 7.49
C TYR A 24 -3.19 41.00 5.95
N PHE A 25 -3.13 39.79 5.38
CA PHE A 25 -3.04 39.55 3.95
C PHE A 25 -4.05 38.45 3.55
N PRO A 26 -5.31 38.82 3.27
CA PRO A 26 -6.37 37.85 2.97
C PRO A 26 -6.04 36.93 1.78
N GLU A 27 -5.29 37.47 0.82
CA GLU A 27 -4.90 36.77 -0.41
C GLU A 27 -3.68 35.86 -0.24
N VAL A 28 -3.07 35.78 0.95
CA VAL A 28 -1.81 35.04 1.17
C VAL A 28 -1.93 33.56 0.79
N ARG A 29 -3.11 32.96 0.95
CA ARG A 29 -3.37 31.56 0.54
C ARG A 29 -3.39 31.41 -0.98
N ASN A 30 -3.89 32.40 -1.72
CA ASN A 30 -3.89 32.41 -3.18
C ASN A 30 -2.46 32.61 -3.70
N ILE A 31 -1.70 33.52 -3.08
CA ILE A 31 -0.28 33.75 -3.40
C ILE A 31 0.56 32.49 -3.14
N ARG A 32 0.32 31.77 -2.04
CA ARG A 32 0.99 30.48 -1.76
C ARG A 32 0.75 29.44 -2.87
N LYS A 33 -0.43 29.46 -3.48
CA LYS A 33 -0.80 28.55 -4.58
C LYS A 33 -0.32 29.01 -5.94
N SER A 34 0.32 30.18 -6.04
CA SER A 34 0.86 30.69 -7.30
C SER A 34 1.84 29.69 -7.93
N SER A 35 1.98 29.78 -9.26
CA SER A 35 2.87 28.92 -10.03
C SER A 35 4.33 29.05 -9.58
N LEU A 36 4.77 30.25 -9.22
CA LEU A 36 6.12 30.52 -8.73
C LEU A 36 6.41 29.75 -7.44
N VAL A 37 5.54 29.87 -6.43
CA VAL A 37 5.72 29.22 -5.13
C VAL A 37 5.63 27.70 -5.29
N SER A 38 4.63 27.21 -6.04
CA SER A 38 4.43 25.78 -6.27
C SER A 38 5.65 25.14 -6.96
N ARG A 39 6.16 25.74 -8.05
CA ARG A 39 7.36 25.25 -8.76
C ARG A 39 8.60 25.32 -7.88
N THR A 40 8.73 26.34 -7.06
CA THR A 40 9.87 26.47 -6.12
C THR A 40 9.84 25.38 -5.04
N LEU A 41 8.67 25.08 -4.48
CA LEU A 41 8.51 23.99 -3.51
C LEU A 41 8.81 22.64 -4.15
N SER A 42 8.29 22.37 -5.35
CA SER A 42 8.60 21.14 -6.10
C SER A 42 10.09 21.03 -6.39
N GLY A 43 10.73 22.10 -6.86
CA GLY A 43 12.18 22.13 -7.10
C GLY A 43 12.99 21.87 -5.83
N CYS A 44 12.59 22.46 -4.70
CA CYS A 44 13.21 22.21 -3.40
C CYS A 44 13.08 20.75 -2.97
N GLN A 45 11.90 20.16 -3.14
CA GLN A 45 11.67 18.74 -2.84
C GLN A 45 12.51 17.82 -3.72
N CYS A 46 12.63 18.11 -5.02
CA CYS A 46 13.46 17.31 -5.94
C CYS A 46 14.95 17.44 -5.64
N LEU A 47 15.48 18.67 -5.50
CA LEU A 47 16.91 18.93 -5.34
C LEU A 47 17.45 18.49 -3.98
N ARG A 48 16.61 18.45 -2.96
CA ARG A 48 17.02 18.14 -1.58
C ARG A 48 16.28 16.92 -1.04
N ALA A 49 15.68 16.08 -1.89
CA ALA A 49 15.00 14.87 -1.46
C ALA A 49 15.93 14.03 -0.57
N ILE A 50 15.50 13.80 0.67
CA ILE A 50 16.17 12.84 1.56
C ILE A 50 15.50 11.50 1.30
N PRO A 51 16.25 10.41 1.10
CA PRO A 51 15.66 9.09 0.95
C PRO A 51 14.77 8.79 2.15
N THR A 52 13.54 8.37 1.86
CA THR A 52 12.61 7.95 2.91
C THR A 52 13.16 6.68 3.52
N SER A 53 13.34 6.63 4.84
CA SER A 53 13.62 5.40 5.56
C SER A 53 12.40 4.49 5.42
N GLN A 54 12.45 3.56 4.47
CA GLN A 54 11.44 2.52 4.31
C GLN A 54 11.90 1.27 5.08
N LYS A 55 10.95 0.49 5.60
CA LYS A 55 11.27 -0.88 6.04
C LYS A 55 11.72 -1.69 4.83
N CYS A 56 12.63 -2.64 5.02
CA CYS A 56 13.01 -3.56 3.95
C CYS A 56 11.75 -4.21 3.36
N ALA A 57 11.74 -4.34 2.04
CA ALA A 57 10.70 -5.10 1.36
C ALA A 57 10.80 -6.57 1.79
N LEU A 58 9.66 -7.25 1.81
CA LEU A 58 9.63 -8.69 1.97
C LEU A 58 10.38 -9.31 0.79
N THR A 59 11.32 -10.21 1.08
CA THR A 59 12.10 -10.91 0.06
C THR A 59 11.62 -12.35 -0.09
N ILE A 60 12.09 -13.01 -1.14
CA ILE A 60 11.81 -14.43 -1.36
C ILE A 60 12.42 -15.29 -0.23
N ASP A 61 13.60 -14.91 0.28
CA ASP A 61 14.25 -15.60 1.41
C ASP A 61 13.40 -15.51 2.70
N ASP A 62 12.74 -14.37 2.91
CA ASP A 62 11.81 -14.21 4.05
C ASP A 62 10.60 -15.14 3.91
N LEU A 63 10.08 -15.34 2.69
CA LEU A 63 8.99 -16.27 2.43
C LEU A 63 9.42 -17.71 2.70
N ASP A 64 10.62 -18.10 2.26
CA ASP A 64 11.17 -19.44 2.51
C ASP A 64 11.28 -19.72 4.01
N HIS A 65 11.76 -18.74 4.78
CA HIS A 65 11.85 -18.88 6.22
C HIS A 65 10.47 -19.16 6.86
N VAL A 66 9.43 -18.44 6.42
CA VAL A 66 8.06 -18.62 6.93
C VAL A 66 7.47 -19.97 6.49
N VAL A 67 7.62 -20.34 5.22
CA VAL A 67 7.11 -21.62 4.69
C VAL A 67 7.77 -22.79 5.41
N ASN A 68 9.10 -22.78 5.54
CA ASN A 68 9.84 -23.83 6.25
C ASN A 68 9.46 -23.92 7.72
N HIS A 69 9.22 -22.78 8.39
CA HIS A 69 8.78 -22.76 9.79
C HIS A 69 7.42 -23.44 9.98
N TYR A 70 6.47 -23.22 9.07
CA TYR A 70 5.11 -23.75 9.18
C TYR A 70 4.86 -25.05 8.40
N THR A 71 5.87 -25.62 7.72
CA THR A 71 5.72 -26.79 6.85
C THR A 71 5.10 -28.00 7.57
N GLN A 72 5.42 -28.20 8.85
CA GLN A 72 4.90 -29.32 9.65
C GLN A 72 3.64 -28.97 10.45
N SER A 73 3.16 -27.72 10.39
CA SER A 73 1.98 -27.31 11.14
C SER A 73 0.70 -27.86 10.51
N ASN A 74 -0.14 -28.42 11.36
CA ASN A 74 -1.51 -28.82 11.02
C ASN A 74 -2.55 -27.81 11.51
N ASP A 75 -2.12 -26.71 12.14
CA ASP A 75 -3.05 -25.67 12.59
C ASP A 75 -3.63 -24.90 11.39
N HIS A 76 -4.93 -24.62 11.46
CA HIS A 76 -5.61 -23.92 10.38
C HIS A 76 -5.14 -22.48 10.24
N ASN A 77 -4.88 -21.78 11.35
CA ASN A 77 -4.49 -20.37 11.31
C ASN A 77 -3.08 -20.21 10.74
N ASP A 78 -2.18 -21.13 11.06
CA ASP A 78 -0.83 -21.16 10.47
C ASP A 78 -0.90 -21.32 8.96
N ARG A 79 -1.70 -22.28 8.46
CA ARG A 79 -1.89 -22.50 7.03
C ARG A 79 -2.56 -21.33 6.35
N LEU A 80 -3.56 -20.73 6.99
CA LEU A 80 -4.25 -19.54 6.48
C LEU A 80 -3.29 -18.36 6.39
N PHE A 81 -2.44 -18.16 7.39
CA PHE A 81 -1.43 -17.10 7.40
C PHE A 81 -0.44 -17.27 6.25
N VAL A 82 0.11 -18.47 6.05
CA VAL A 82 1.02 -18.77 4.93
C VAL A 82 0.32 -18.54 3.59
N ALA A 83 -0.91 -19.03 3.43
CA ALA A 83 -1.67 -18.82 2.21
C ALA A 83 -1.92 -17.33 1.92
N GLN A 84 -2.29 -16.53 2.93
CA GLN A 84 -2.48 -15.09 2.79
C GLN A 84 -1.18 -14.36 2.47
N LEU A 85 -0.05 -14.77 3.06
CA LEU A 85 1.27 -14.19 2.82
C LEU A 85 1.71 -14.41 1.37
N LEU A 86 1.65 -15.66 0.90
CA LEU A 86 2.03 -16.01 -0.48
C LEU A 86 1.09 -15.36 -1.50
N THR A 87 -0.23 -15.45 -1.28
CA THR A 87 -1.22 -14.79 -2.14
C THR A 87 -0.95 -13.29 -2.23
N GLY A 88 -0.73 -12.64 -1.07
CA GLY A 88 -0.47 -11.22 -1.00
C GLY A 88 0.81 -10.80 -1.72
N PHE A 89 1.87 -11.58 -1.57
CA PHE A 89 3.15 -11.31 -2.21
C PHE A 89 3.08 -11.50 -3.73
N PHE A 90 2.60 -12.65 -4.20
CA PHE A 90 2.61 -12.99 -5.63
C PHE A 90 1.58 -12.22 -6.45
N ALA A 91 0.40 -11.91 -5.88
CA ALA A 91 -0.57 -11.04 -6.54
C ALA A 91 -0.38 -9.55 -6.23
N LEU A 92 0.67 -9.16 -5.49
CA LEU A 92 0.96 -7.77 -5.11
C LEU A 92 -0.23 -7.08 -4.42
N MET A 93 -0.95 -7.84 -3.60
CA MET A 93 -2.15 -7.36 -2.93
C MET A 93 -1.81 -6.53 -1.71
N ARG A 94 -2.73 -5.63 -1.35
CA ARG A 94 -2.59 -4.83 -0.13
C ARG A 94 -3.13 -5.62 1.06
N LEU A 95 -2.54 -5.38 2.23
CA LEU A 95 -3.01 -6.01 3.47
C LEU A 95 -4.51 -5.81 3.73
N GLY A 96 -5.02 -4.60 3.44
CA GLY A 96 -6.45 -4.29 3.60
C GLY A 96 -7.39 -4.97 2.60
N GLU A 97 -6.86 -5.63 1.58
CA GLU A 97 -7.62 -6.46 0.63
C GLU A 97 -7.63 -7.94 1.06
N LEU A 98 -6.63 -8.38 1.83
CA LEU A 98 -6.46 -9.76 2.29
C LEU A 98 -7.18 -10.05 3.61
N THR A 99 -7.41 -9.02 4.43
CA THR A 99 -7.93 -9.17 5.78
C THR A 99 -9.29 -8.50 5.96
N TYR A 100 -10.04 -8.98 6.95
CA TYR A 100 -11.29 -8.35 7.35
C TYR A 100 -11.02 -7.32 8.47
N PRO A 101 -11.58 -6.10 8.40
CA PRO A 101 -11.32 -5.09 9.41
C PRO A 101 -11.79 -5.49 10.82
N ASP A 102 -10.92 -5.31 11.81
CA ASP A 102 -11.27 -5.52 13.23
C ASP A 102 -12.38 -4.57 13.66
N ASN A 103 -12.30 -3.30 13.23
CA ASN A 103 -13.30 -2.28 13.54
C ASN A 103 -14.62 -2.58 12.83
N PRO A 104 -15.71 -2.86 13.56
CA PRO A 104 -17.01 -3.20 12.95
C PRO A 104 -17.56 -2.11 12.04
N LYS A 105 -17.21 -0.83 12.28
CA LYS A 105 -17.68 0.30 11.46
C LYS A 105 -17.05 0.34 10.06
N LEU A 106 -15.92 -0.33 9.88
CA LEU A 106 -15.20 -0.40 8.60
C LEU A 106 -15.53 -1.67 7.81
N ARG A 107 -16.30 -2.59 8.39
CA ARG A 107 -16.68 -3.85 7.77
C ARG A 107 -17.68 -3.60 6.65
N ASP A 108 -17.35 -4.09 5.47
CA ASP A 108 -18.20 -4.03 4.29
C ASP A 108 -18.03 -5.32 3.50
N ASP A 109 -19.06 -6.14 3.52
CA ASP A 109 -19.04 -7.47 2.90
C ASP A 109 -18.90 -7.42 1.38
N ARG A 110 -19.14 -6.25 0.76
CA ARG A 110 -18.96 -6.03 -0.67
C ARG A 110 -17.49 -5.86 -1.05
N LYS A 111 -16.62 -5.56 -0.09
CA LYS A 111 -15.18 -5.32 -0.31
C LYS A 111 -14.31 -6.54 -0.02
N ILE A 112 -14.90 -7.63 0.47
CA ILE A 112 -14.17 -8.85 0.83
C ILE A 112 -14.17 -9.82 -0.34
N ILE A 113 -13.03 -10.46 -0.58
CA ILE A 113 -12.92 -11.62 -1.46
C ILE A 113 -13.85 -12.72 -0.96
N LYS A 114 -14.71 -13.24 -1.83
CA LYS A 114 -15.64 -14.33 -1.48
C LYS A 114 -14.98 -15.67 -1.76
N ILE A 115 -15.08 -16.60 -0.82
CA ILE A 115 -14.61 -17.99 -0.98
C ILE A 115 -15.26 -18.63 -2.22
N THR A 116 -16.52 -18.33 -2.50
CA THR A 116 -17.26 -18.83 -3.66
C THR A 116 -16.71 -18.34 -5.01
N SER A 117 -15.87 -17.30 -5.02
CA SER A 117 -15.21 -16.82 -6.24
C SER A 117 -13.92 -17.58 -6.57
N VAL A 118 -13.40 -18.38 -5.63
CA VAL A 118 -12.15 -19.11 -5.80
C VAL A 118 -12.37 -20.26 -6.78
N GLN A 119 -11.55 -20.31 -7.82
CA GLN A 119 -11.48 -21.40 -8.78
C GLN A 119 -10.06 -21.92 -8.79
N ILE A 120 -9.90 -23.20 -8.48
CA ILE A 120 -8.60 -23.89 -8.43
C ILE A 120 -8.50 -24.78 -9.66
N SER A 121 -7.35 -24.73 -10.32
CA SER A 121 -6.96 -25.59 -11.44
C SER A 121 -5.56 -26.15 -11.15
N PRO A 122 -5.10 -27.19 -11.87
CA PRO A 122 -3.78 -27.78 -11.62
C PRO A 122 -2.61 -26.79 -11.75
N ASP A 123 -2.75 -25.79 -12.62
CA ASP A 123 -1.66 -24.86 -12.97
C ASP A 123 -1.91 -23.41 -12.50
N GLN A 124 -3.05 -23.14 -11.86
CA GLN A 124 -3.41 -21.81 -11.40
C GLN A 124 -4.54 -21.86 -10.38
N TYR A 125 -4.62 -20.85 -9.53
CA TYR A 125 -5.86 -20.49 -8.87
C TYR A 125 -6.21 -19.05 -9.17
N LYS A 126 -7.51 -18.77 -9.16
CA LYS A 126 -8.01 -17.42 -9.39
C LYS A 126 -9.20 -17.11 -8.50
N PHE A 127 -9.41 -15.84 -8.23
CA PHE A 127 -10.52 -15.36 -7.43
C PHE A 127 -10.89 -13.93 -7.83
N PHE A 128 -12.10 -13.51 -7.44
CA PHE A 128 -12.58 -12.16 -7.72
C PHE A 128 -12.27 -11.23 -6.55
N LEU A 129 -11.54 -10.15 -6.82
CA LEU A 129 -11.26 -9.05 -5.92
C LEU A 129 -12.27 -7.91 -6.18
N PRO A 130 -13.26 -7.68 -5.30
CA PRO A 130 -14.38 -6.78 -5.62
C PRO A 130 -14.04 -5.30 -5.80
N GLY A 131 -12.96 -4.82 -5.18
CA GLY A 131 -12.58 -3.43 -5.30
C GLY A 131 -11.28 -3.13 -4.56
N HIS A 132 -10.42 -2.35 -5.20
CA HIS A 132 -9.15 -1.92 -4.63
C HIS A 132 -8.98 -0.41 -4.85
N LYS A 133 -8.08 0.25 -4.12
CA LYS A 133 -7.97 1.72 -4.14
C LYS A 133 -7.61 2.30 -5.52
N ALA A 134 -7.09 1.51 -6.45
CA ALA A 134 -6.78 1.95 -7.81
C ALA A 134 -7.88 1.59 -8.83
N ASP A 135 -8.95 0.91 -8.40
CA ASP A 135 -10.15 0.69 -9.21
C ASP A 135 -10.99 1.96 -9.25
N LYS A 136 -10.99 2.64 -10.40
CA LYS A 136 -11.78 3.86 -10.61
C LYS A 136 -13.25 3.56 -10.87
N PHE A 137 -13.57 2.37 -11.39
CA PHE A 137 -14.90 2.02 -11.88
C PHE A 137 -15.66 1.09 -10.91
N PHE A 138 -14.99 0.60 -9.87
CA PHE A 138 -15.55 -0.31 -8.86
C PHE A 138 -16.08 -1.62 -9.49
N GLU A 139 -15.46 -2.05 -10.59
CA GLU A 139 -15.80 -3.29 -11.29
C GLU A 139 -15.14 -4.52 -10.67
N GLY A 140 -14.09 -4.31 -9.86
CA GLY A 140 -13.25 -5.37 -9.32
C GLY A 140 -12.29 -5.94 -10.37
N ASN A 141 -11.45 -6.87 -9.93
CA ASN A 141 -10.48 -7.56 -10.78
C ASN A 141 -10.49 -9.06 -10.51
N VAL A 142 -10.20 -9.85 -11.54
CA VAL A 142 -9.88 -11.27 -11.34
C VAL A 142 -8.39 -11.39 -11.12
N ILE A 143 -8.01 -11.84 -9.93
CA ILE A 143 -6.63 -12.17 -9.59
C ILE A 143 -6.38 -13.60 -10.04
N ILE A 144 -5.30 -13.81 -10.79
CA ILE A 144 -4.87 -15.12 -11.28
C ILE A 144 -3.44 -15.32 -10.82
N ILE A 145 -3.20 -16.41 -10.11
CA ILE A 145 -1.87 -16.79 -9.64
C ILE A 145 -1.54 -18.12 -10.28
N HIS A 146 -0.49 -18.13 -11.08
CA HIS A 146 0.00 -19.29 -11.78
C HIS A 146 0.96 -20.09 -10.94
N ARG A 147 0.96 -21.39 -11.20
CA ARG A 147 1.99 -22.30 -10.74
C ARG A 147 3.34 -21.84 -11.22
N GLN A 148 4.32 -21.85 -10.33
CA GLN A 148 5.70 -21.60 -10.70
C GLN A 148 6.52 -22.86 -10.45
N ASP A 149 7.33 -23.26 -11.43
CA ASP A 149 8.33 -24.33 -11.27
C ASP A 149 9.50 -23.82 -10.42
N SER A 150 9.19 -23.40 -9.20
CA SER A 150 10.13 -22.89 -8.22
C SER A 150 9.75 -23.41 -6.84
N ILE A 151 10.69 -23.33 -5.90
CA ILE A 151 10.44 -23.66 -4.48
C ILE A 151 9.33 -22.77 -3.90
N TYR A 152 9.08 -21.61 -4.53
CA TYR A 152 8.16 -20.57 -4.09
C TYR A 152 6.80 -20.67 -4.79
N ASP A 153 6.40 -21.87 -5.20
CA ASP A 153 5.12 -22.12 -5.87
C ASP A 153 3.97 -21.66 -4.96
N PRO A 154 3.14 -20.68 -5.37
CA PRO A 154 1.99 -20.25 -4.58
C PRO A 154 0.82 -21.25 -4.56
N LEU A 155 0.97 -22.41 -5.24
CA LEU A 155 0.00 -23.49 -5.35
C LEU A 155 0.37 -24.72 -4.52
#